data_AF-A0A0G1GZV1-F1
#
_entry.id   AF-A0A0G1GZV1-F1
#
_cell.length_a   1.000
_cell.length_b   1.000
_cell.length_c   1.000
_cell.angle_alpha   90.00
_cell.angle_beta   90.00
_cell.angle_gamma   90.00
#
_symmetry.space_group_name_H-M   'P 1'
#
loop_
_entity.id
_entity.type
_entity.pdbx_description
1 polymer ?
#
loop_
_entity_poly.entity_id
_entity_poly.type
_entity_poly.pdbx_seq_one_letter_code
_entity_poly.pdbx_strand_id
1 'polypeptide(L)'
;MKENTHSKSTHSFVIEFEREEDKRWIAEVPKLPGVMAYGRTKEEARQKVFAVTLRTLADKVEQGNTPAPITRLFKYEMARS
;
A
#
# COMPACT_ATOMS: atom_id res chain seq x y z
N MET A 1 -24.69 24.63 -15.83
CA MET A 1 -24.30 24.55 -14.40
C MET A 1 -24.80 23.19 -13.90
N LYS A 2 -24.01 22.21 -13.46
CA LYS A 2 -22.65 22.20 -12.90
C LYS A 2 -21.91 20.94 -13.39
N GLU A 3 -20.61 21.10 -13.66
CA GLU A 3 -19.65 20.02 -13.85
C GLU A 3 -19.55 19.19 -12.56
N ASN A 4 -19.75 17.88 -12.68
CA ASN A 4 -19.51 16.96 -11.58
C ASN A 4 -18.02 16.68 -11.53
N THR A 5 -17.41 17.27 -10.50
CA THR A 5 -16.02 17.18 -10.09
C THR A 5 -15.49 15.75 -10.16
N HIS A 6 -14.43 15.56 -10.97
CA HIS A 6 -13.58 14.39 -10.90
C HIS A 6 -12.96 14.34 -9.49
N SER A 7 -13.56 13.57 -8.59
CA SER A 7 -12.93 13.19 -7.33
C SER A 7 -11.59 12.55 -7.69
N LYS A 8 -10.49 13.22 -7.33
CA LYS A 8 -9.15 12.64 -7.41
C LYS A 8 -9.19 11.38 -6.53
N SER A 9 -9.34 10.22 -7.14
CA SER A 9 -9.36 8.91 -6.47
C SER A 9 -8.02 8.62 -5.80
N THR A 10 -7.79 9.11 -4.59
CA THR A 10 -6.62 8.75 -3.80
C THR A 10 -6.67 7.23 -3.59
N HIS A 11 -5.84 6.48 -4.34
CA HIS A 11 -5.78 5.03 -4.26
C HIS A 11 -5.05 4.65 -2.96
N SER A 12 -5.78 4.51 -1.87
CA SER A 12 -5.25 4.02 -0.60
C SER A 12 -5.39 2.50 -0.46
N PHE A 13 -4.43 1.90 0.24
CA PHE A 13 -4.50 0.53 0.74
C PHE A 13 -5.16 0.54 2.13
N VAL A 14 -6.02 -0.45 2.39
CA VAL A 14 -6.58 -0.71 3.72
C VAL A 14 -5.68 -1.74 4.39
N ILE A 15 -5.37 -1.51 5.66
CA ILE A 15 -4.67 -2.47 6.51
C ILE A 15 -5.69 -3.04 7.48
N GLU A 16 -5.84 -4.36 7.46
CA GLU A 16 -6.68 -5.10 8.39
C GLU A 16 -5.81 -5.66 9.51
N PHE A 17 -6.34 -5.70 10.73
CA PHE A 17 -5.62 -6.15 11.91
C PHE A 17 -6.43 -7.17 12.66
N GLU A 18 -5.80 -8.28 13.01
CA GLU A 18 -6.38 -9.29 13.88
C GLU A 18 -5.42 -9.60 15.04
N ARG A 19 -5.99 -10.06 16.15
CA ARG A 19 -5.22 -10.48 17.33
C ARG A 19 -5.36 -11.99 17.48
N GLU A 20 -4.22 -12.65 17.41
CA GLU A 20 -4.09 -14.10 17.53
C GLU A 20 -4.34 -14.57 18.97
N GLU A 21 -4.63 -15.87 19.14
CA GLU A 21 -4.82 -16.51 20.46
C GLU A 21 -3.57 -16.37 21.35
N ASP A 22 -2.38 -16.37 20.76
CA ASP A 22 -1.10 -16.17 21.45
C ASP A 22 -0.78 -14.69 21.75
N LYS A 23 -1.77 -13.80 21.55
CA LYS A 23 -1.72 -12.35 21.77
C LYS A 23 -0.84 -11.58 20.77
N ARG A 24 -0.26 -12.22 19.75
CA ARG A 24 0.39 -11.49 18.64
C ARG A 24 -0.66 -10.77 17.80
N TRP A 25 -0.23 -9.70 17.16
CA TRP A 25 -1.00 -8.98 16.15
C TRP A 25 -0.55 -9.45 14.78
N ILE A 26 -1.50 -9.70 13.89
CA ILE A 26 -1.29 -9.81 12.45
C ILE A 26 -1.86 -8.56 11.79
N ALA A 27 -1.14 -8.04 10.79
CA ALA A 27 -1.61 -6.97 9.92
C ALA A 27 -1.51 -7.43 8.47
N GLU A 28 -2.58 -7.27 7.69
CA GLU A 28 -2.67 -7.69 6.29
C GLU A 28 -3.11 -6.52 5.40
N VAL A 29 -2.69 -6.54 4.13
CA VAL A 29 -3.23 -5.68 3.07
C VAL A 29 -4.00 -6.55 2.06
N PRO A 30 -5.33 -6.72 2.18
CA PRO A 30 -6.10 -7.67 1.36
C PRO A 30 -6.00 -7.42 -0.15
N LYS A 31 -5.77 -6.16 -0.55
CA LYS A 31 -5.57 -5.79 -1.97
C LYS A 31 -4.23 -6.25 -2.54
N LEU A 32 -3.31 -6.74 -1.70
CA LEU A 32 -2.00 -7.26 -2.07
C LEU A 32 -1.84 -8.66 -1.46
N PRO A 33 -2.30 -9.71 -2.15
CA PRO A 33 -2.21 -11.08 -1.63
C PRO A 33 -0.78 -11.43 -1.20
N GLY A 34 -0.65 -11.98 0.00
CA GLY A 34 0.65 -12.33 0.61
C GLY A 34 1.35 -11.19 1.36
N VAL A 35 0.82 -9.96 1.34
CA VAL A 35 1.34 -8.85 2.13
C VAL A 35 0.72 -8.88 3.52
N MET A 36 1.44 -9.48 4.46
CA MET A 36 1.07 -9.54 5.86
C MET A 36 2.31 -9.46 6.76
N ALA A 37 2.13 -9.06 8.01
CA ALA A 37 3.20 -9.06 9.00
C ALA A 37 2.70 -9.25 10.44
N TYR A 38 3.52 -9.91 11.26
CA TYR A 38 3.26 -10.11 12.68
C TYR A 38 4.02 -9.13 13.57
N GLY A 39 3.39 -8.69 14.67
CA GLY A 39 3.99 -7.89 15.72
C GLY A 39 3.53 -8.31 17.11
N ARG A 40 4.33 -8.02 18.14
CA ARG A 40 3.93 -8.15 19.55
C ARG A 40 2.92 -7.07 19.95
N THR A 41 2.91 -5.95 19.22
CA THR A 41 1.93 -4.87 19.36
C THR A 41 1.28 -4.56 18.01
N LYS A 42 0.09 -3.93 18.04
CA LYS A 42 -0.60 -3.46 16.82
C LYS A 42 0.26 -2.51 16.01
N GLU A 43 1.00 -1.63 16.70
CA GLU A 43 1.90 -0.65 16.07
C GLU A 43 3.10 -1.34 15.40
N GLU A 44 3.67 -2.37 16.02
CA GLU A 44 4.76 -3.15 15.42
C GLU A 44 4.29 -3.89 14.15
N ALA A 45 3.11 -4.51 14.21
CA ALA A 45 2.51 -5.17 13.05
C ALA A 45 2.24 -4.16 11.92
N ARG A 46 1.75 -2.95 12.27
CA ARG A 46 1.57 -1.83 11.34
C ARG A 46 2.88 -1.46 10.65
N GLN A 47 3.93 -1.15 11.40
CA GLN A 47 5.22 -0.73 10.83
C GLN A 47 5.79 -1.79 9.89
N LYS A 48 5.71 -3.07 10.27
CA LYS A 48 6.19 -4.17 9.43
C LYS A 48 5.37 -4.35 8.16
N VAL A 49 4.04 -4.30 8.22
CA VAL A 49 3.20 -4.45 7.01
C VAL A 49 3.39 -3.29 6.04
N PHE A 50 3.66 -2.08 6.54
CA PHE A 50 4.06 -0.94 5.70
C PHE A 50 5.35 -1.24 4.92
N ALA A 51 6.38 -1.74 5.59
CA ALA A 51 7.65 -2.08 4.94
C ALA A 51 7.47 -3.17 3.87
N VAL A 52 6.71 -4.22 4.18
CA VAL A 52 6.41 -5.30 3.22
C VAL A 52 5.63 -4.75 2.02
N THR A 53 4.62 -3.90 2.27
CA THR A 53 3.84 -3.25 1.21
C THR A 53 4.74 -2.47 0.26
N LEU A 54 5.63 -1.61 0.78
CA LEU A 54 6.53 -0.80 -0.03
C LEU A 54 7.47 -1.67 -0.87
N ARG A 55 8.02 -2.74 -0.30
CA ARG A 55 8.85 -3.70 -1.02
C ARG A 55 8.07 -4.39 -2.15
N THR A 56 6.88 -4.91 -1.86
CA THR A 56 6.03 -5.54 -2.89
C THR A 56 5.67 -4.57 -4.02
N LEU A 57 5.44 -3.31 -3.69
CA LEU A 57 5.20 -2.27 -4.68
C LEU A 57 6.44 -2.00 -5.54
N ALA A 58 7.64 -1.96 -4.95
CA ALA A 58 8.90 -1.83 -5.67
C ALA A 58 9.14 -3.04 -6.60
N ASP A 59 9.00 -4.27 -6.08
CA ASP A 59 9.17 -5.50 -6.87
C ASP A 59 8.24 -5.52 -8.11
N LYS A 60 7.00 -5.03 -7.97
CA LYS A 60 6.06 -4.91 -9.10
C LYS A 60 6.56 -3.94 -10.17
N VAL A 61 7.11 -2.79 -9.76
CA VAL A 61 7.67 -1.79 -10.68
C VAL A 61 8.85 -2.37 -11.46
N GLU A 62 9.75 -3.11 -10.79
CA GLU A 62 10.89 -3.76 -11.43
C GLU A 62 10.47 -4.81 -12.46
N GLN A 63 9.34 -5.48 -12.22
CA GLN A 63 8.74 -6.43 -13.16
C GLN A 63 7.97 -5.77 -14.33
N GLY A 64 8.00 -4.44 -14.43
CA GLY A 64 7.28 -3.69 -15.47
C GLY A 64 5.78 -3.49 -15.18
N ASN A 65 5.32 -3.84 -13.98
CA ASN A 65 3.97 -3.55 -13.53
C ASN A 65 3.96 -2.24 -12.74
N THR A 66 3.33 -1.19 -13.26
CA THR A 66 3.22 0.08 -12.53
C THR A 66 1.82 0.21 -11.93
N PRO A 67 1.56 -0.32 -10.71
CA PRO A 67 0.23 -0.23 -10.13
C PRO A 67 -0.17 1.23 -9.89
N ALA A 68 -1.43 1.55 -10.16
CA ALA A 68 -2.00 2.91 -10.09
C ALA A 68 -1.71 3.72 -8.80
N PRO A 69 -1.56 3.10 -7.61
CA PRO A 69 -1.13 3.83 -6.41
C PRO A 69 0.29 4.41 -6.51
N ILE A 70 1.21 3.73 -7.21
CA ILE A 70 2.61 4.16 -7.36
C ILE A 70 2.74 5.28 -8.38
N THR A 71 1.99 5.22 -9.49
CA THR A 71 2.05 6.25 -10.56
C THR A 71 1.67 7.64 -10.05
N ARG A 72 0.88 7.73 -8.97
CA ARG A 72 0.45 8.99 -8.37
C ARG A 72 1.45 9.59 -7.38
N LEU A 73 2.49 8.83 -7.00
CA LEU A 73 3.53 9.26 -6.07
C LEU A 73 4.55 10.19 -6.74
N PHE A 74 4.78 10.01 -8.04
CA PHE A 74 5.76 10.75 -8.81
C PHE A 74 5.07 11.67 -9.83
N LYS A 75 5.44 12.96 -9.84
CA LYS A 75 5.20 13.81 -11.01
C LYS A 75 6.42 13.68 -11.91
N TYR A 76 6.25 13.09 -13.08
CA TYR A 76 7.29 13.06 -14.09
C TYR A 76 7.23 14.36 -14.90
N GLU A 77 8.18 15.27 -14.66
CA GLU A 77 8.50 16.34 -15.60
C GLU A 77 9.41 15.70 -16.66
N MET A 78 8.90 15.41 -17.85
CA MET A 78 9.79 15.06 -18.95
C MET A 78 10.60 16.31 -19.29
N ALA A 79 11.89 16.31 -18.95
CA ALA A 79 12.83 17.26 -19.54
C ALA A 79 12.77 17.04 -21.05
N ARG A 80 12.11 17.95 -21.77
CA ARG A 80 12.19 17.97 -23.23
C ARG A 80 13.64 18.32 -23.57
N SER A 81 14.36 17.37 -24.17
CA SER A 81 15.57 17.64 -24.95
C SER A 81 15.18 18.23 -26.29
#